data_AF-A0A6G7YPT3-F1
#
_entry.id   AF-A0A6G7YPT3-F1
#
_cell.length_a   1.000
_cell.length_b   1.000
_cell.length_c   1.000
_cell.angle_alpha   90.00
_cell.angle_beta   90.00
_cell.angle_gamma   90.00
#
_symmetry.space_group_name_H-M   'P 1'
#
loop_
_entity.id
_entity.type
_entity.pdbx_description
1 polymer ?
#
loop_
_entity_poly.entity_id
_entity_poly.type
_entity_poly.pdbx_seq_one_letter_code
_entity_poly.pdbx_strand_id
1 'polypeptide(L)' 'MARTEQDEYFQRRAIQERVAAKLASDERAARSHSRMAERYGSMAEDPTPSGSADEDPGPVLKSEFRIIP' A
#
# COMPACT_ATOMS: atom_id res chain seq x y z
N MET A 1 18.51 -0.91 -19.72
CA MET A 1 17.66 -2.07 -19.37
C MET A 1 17.62 -2.17 -17.85
N ALA A 2 16.61 -1.56 -17.20
CA ALA A 2 16.51 -1.48 -15.72
C ALA A 2 15.10 -1.84 -15.20
N ARG A 3 14.25 -2.43 -16.05
CA ARG A 3 12.84 -2.73 -15.71
C ARG A 3 12.70 -3.99 -14.86
N THR A 4 13.52 -5.02 -15.12
CA THR A 4 13.42 -6.33 -14.48
C THR A 4 13.70 -6.31 -12.98
N GLU A 5 14.67 -5.52 -12.51
CA GLU A 5 14.99 -5.44 -11.07
C GLU A 5 13.86 -4.79 -10.26
N GLN A 6 13.19 -3.79 -10.84
CA GLN A 6 12.06 -3.10 -10.21
C GLN A 6 10.82 -3.99 -10.17
N ASP A 7 10.53 -4.69 -11.27
CA ASP A 7 9.42 -5.63 -11.34
C ASP A 7 9.63 -6.79 -10.36
N GLU A 8 10.84 -7.33 -10.27
CA GLU A 8 11.20 -8.37 -9.29
C GLU A 8 11.04 -7.90 -7.85
N TYR A 9 11.43 -6.65 -7.55
CA TYR A 9 11.22 -6.07 -6.23
C TYR A 9 9.74 -6.06 -5.85
N PHE A 10 8.88 -5.54 -6.74
CA PHE A 10 7.45 -5.45 -6.48
C PHE A 10 6.78 -6.82 -6.36
N GLN A 11 7.16 -7.79 -7.19
CA GLN A 11 6.67 -9.18 -7.06
C GLN A 11 7.08 -9.79 -5.71
N ARG A 12 8.35 -9.64 -5.30
CA ARG A 12 8.81 -10.15 -4.00
C ARG A 12 8.07 -9.50 -2.84
N ARG A 13 7.83 -8.18 -2.89
CA ARG A 13 7.07 -7.47 -1.86
C ARG A 13 5.61 -7.92 -1.83
N ALA A 14 4.96 -8.07 -2.98
CA ALA A 14 3.59 -8.59 -3.05
C ALA A 14 3.46 -9.96 -2.38
N ILE A 15 4.42 -10.86 -2.59
CA ILE A 15 4.45 -12.18 -1.95
C ILE A 15 4.64 -12.05 -0.43
N GLN A 16 5.59 -11.23 0.02
CA GLN A 16 5.82 -11.00 1.45
C GLN A 16 4.58 -10.46 2.14
N GLU A 17 3.87 -9.51 1.53
CA GLU A 17 2.64 -8.95 2.08
C GLU A 17 1.51 -9.99 2.13
N ARG A 18 1.38 -10.88 1.13
CA ARG A 18 0.44 -12.02 1.18
C ARG A 18 0.75 -12.97 2.33
N VAL A 19 2.03 -13.21 2.60
CA VAL A 19 2.46 -14.05 3.73
C VAL A 19 2.16 -13.34 5.05
N ALA A 20 2.47 -12.05 5.17
CA ALA A 20 2.16 -11.25 6.35
C ALA A 20 0.65 -11.22 6.64
N ALA A 21 -0.20 -11.09 5.60
CA ALA A 21 -1.65 -11.15 5.74
C ALA A 21 -2.13 -12.49 6.32
N LYS A 22 -1.51 -13.61 5.91
CA LYS A 22 -1.83 -14.95 6.43
C LYS A 22 -1.34 -15.18 7.85
N LEU A 23 -0.25 -14.53 8.24
CA LEU A 23 0.36 -14.65 9.58
C LEU A 23 -0.25 -13.67 10.59
N ALA A 24 -0.92 -12.62 10.12
CA ALA A 24 -1.56 -11.64 10.99
C ALA A 24 -2.73 -12.27 11.75
N SER A 25 -2.65 -12.27 13.08
CA SER A 25 -3.75 -12.69 13.96
C SER A 25 -4.88 -11.65 14.03
N ASP A 26 -4.59 -10.39 13.67
CA ASP A 26 -5.55 -9.30 13.65
C ASP A 26 -6.15 -9.16 12.23
N GLU A 27 -7.48 -9.19 12.14
CA GLU A 27 -8.22 -9.13 10.88
C GLU A 27 -8.05 -7.79 10.15
N ARG A 28 -7.88 -6.68 10.87
CA ARG A 28 -7.59 -5.36 10.28
C ARG A 28 -6.18 -5.32 9.71
N ALA A 29 -5.20 -5.89 10.43
CA ALA A 29 -3.84 -6.00 9.93
C ALA A 29 -3.77 -6.92 8.69
N ALA A 30 -4.44 -8.07 8.72
CA ALA A 30 -4.54 -8.99 7.59
C ALA A 30 -5.12 -8.29 6.34
N ARG A 31 -6.23 -7.54 6.49
CA ARG A 31 -6.82 -6.75 5.41
C ARG A 31 -5.86 -5.69 4.86
N SER A 32 -5.10 -5.02 5.73
CA SER A 32 -4.11 -4.03 5.33
C SER A 32 -2.99 -4.66 4.48
N HIS A 33 -2.43 -5.77 4.94
CA HIS A 33 -1.38 -6.51 4.21
C HIS A 33 -1.88 -7.05 2.87
N SER A 34 -3.12 -7.57 2.80
CA SER A 34 -3.72 -8.01 1.53
C SER A 34 -3.84 -6.87 0.51
N ARG A 35 -4.29 -5.68 0.92
CA ARG A 35 -4.35 -4.50 0.04
C ARG A 35 -2.97 -4.05 -0.43
N MET A 36 -1.95 -4.12 0.44
CA MET A 36 -0.58 -3.79 0.04
C MET A 36 -0.03 -4.80 -0.97
N ALA A 37 -0.34 -6.09 -0.80
CA ALA A 37 0.04 -7.11 -1.76
C ALA A 37 -0.57 -6.88 -3.15
N GLU A 38 -1.84 -6.45 -3.21
CA GLU A 38 -2.52 -6.12 -4.47
C GLU A 38 -1.84 -4.92 -5.15
N ARG A 39 -1.56 -3.85 -4.40
CA ARG A 39 -0.86 -2.67 -4.95
C ARG A 39 0.50 -3.01 -5.52
N TYR A 40 1.31 -3.79 -4.80
CA TYR A 40 2.61 -4.21 -5.29
C TYR A 40 2.50 -5.16 -6.50
N GLY A 41 1.50 -6.05 -6.53
CA GLY A 41 1.24 -6.90 -7.69
C GLY A 41 0.90 -6.07 -8.94
N SER A 42 0.01 -5.09 -8.80
CA SER A 42 -0.35 -4.19 -9.90
C SER A 42 0.84 -3.36 -10.38
N MET A 43 1.69 -2.85 -9.48
CA MET A 43 2.90 -2.11 -9.86
C MET A 43 3.94 -2.97 -10.62
N ALA A 44 3.94 -4.28 -10.39
CA ALA A 44 4.80 -5.21 -11.13
C ALA A 44 4.24 -5.57 -12.52
N GLU A 45 2.92 -5.49 -12.70
CA GLU A 45 2.24 -5.80 -13.97
C GLU A 45 2.12 -4.56 -14.87
N ASP A 46 1.85 -3.40 -14.25
CA ASP A 46 1.74 -2.11 -14.90
C ASP A 46 2.41 -1.02 -14.04
N PRO A 47 3.66 -0.62 -14.36
CA PRO A 47 4.37 0.43 -13.62
C PRO A 47 3.86 1.84 -13.97
N THR A 48 2.82 1.98 -14.80
CA THR A 48 2.18 3.28 -14.93
C THR A 48 1.60 3.67 -13.57
N PRO A 49 1.79 4.92 -13.11
CA PRO A 49 1.14 5.38 -11.90
C PRO A 49 -0.35 5.46 -12.23
N SER A 50 -1.09 4.38 -11.99
CA SER A 50 -2.53 4.42 -11.95
C SER A 50 -2.87 5.32 -10.77
N GLY A 51 -3.04 6.60 -11.07
CA GLY A 51 -3.60 7.59 -10.17
C GLY A 51 -5.04 7.22 -9.86
N SER A 52 -5.21 6.23 -9.00
CA SER A 52 -6.41 6.03 -8.20
C SER A 52 -5.94 6.06 -6.76
N ALA A 53 -5.68 7.28 -6.32
CA ALA A 53 -6.04 7.69 -4.99
C ALA A 53 -7.51 7.31 -4.75
N ASP A 54 -7.76 6.05 -4.37
CA ASP A 54 -8.72 5.78 -3.30
C ASP A 54 -8.09 6.32 -2.01
N GLU A 55 -7.88 7.63 -1.99
CA GLU A 55 -7.97 8.41 -0.78
C GLU A 55 -9.46 8.36 -0.45
N ASP A 56 -9.83 7.45 0.43
CA ASP A 56 -10.70 7.87 1.51
C ASP A 56 -9.79 8.68 2.44
N PRO A 57 -9.72 10.03 2.31
CA PRO A 57 -9.01 10.82 3.29
C PRO A 57 -9.81 10.69 4.58
N GLY A 58 -9.44 9.71 5.40
CA GLY A 58 -9.83 9.65 6.80
C GLY A 58 -9.72 11.06 7.39
N PRO A 59 -10.66 11.47 8.26
CA PRO A 59 -10.99 12.87 8.48
C PRO A 59 -9.74 13.68 8.74
N VAL A 60 -9.42 14.57 7.80
CA VAL A 60 -8.41 15.62 7.97
C VAL A 60 -8.83 16.38 9.22
N LEU A 61 -8.11 16.17 10.33
CA LEU A 61 -8.37 16.89 11.56
C LEU A 61 -8.31 18.38 11.24
N LYS A 62 -9.45 19.05 11.45
CA LYS A 62 -9.62 20.47 11.14
C LYS A 62 -8.56 21.27 11.90
N SER A 63 -8.18 22.38 11.28
CA SER A 63 -7.18 23.37 11.69
C SER A 63 -7.51 24.10 13.01
N GLU A 64 -7.78 23.38 14.10
CA GLU A 64 -8.01 23.94 15.44
C GLU A 64 -6.72 24.04 16.27
N PHE A 65 -5.58 23.52 15.79
CA PHE A 65 -4.27 23.74 16.41
C PHE A 65 -3.61 25.06 15.97
N ARG A 66 -4.38 26.15 15.85
CA ARG A 66 -3.81 27.50 15.95
C ARG A 66 -3.66 27.80 17.44
N ILE A 67 -2.48 27.55 17.98
CA ILE A 67 -2.06 28.11 19.26
C ILE A 67 -2.08 29.63 19.06
N ILE A 68 -3.06 30.31 19.64
CA ILE A 68 -3.09 31.77 19.72
C ILE A 68 -2.24 32.16 20.94
N PRO A 69 -1.30 33.12 20.84
CA PRO A 69 -0.65 33.70 22.02
C PRO A 69 -1.62 34.56 22.85
#